data_AF-A0A1D3TUW7-F1
#
_entry.id   AF-A0A1D3TUW7-F1
#
_cell.length_a   1.000
_cell.length_b   1.000
_cell.length_c   1.000
_cell.angle_alpha   90.00
_cell.angle_beta   90.00
_cell.angle_gamma   90.00
#
_symmetry.space_group_name_H-M   'P 1'
#
loop_
_entity.id
_entity.type
_entity.pdbx_description
1 polymer ?
#
loop_
_entity_poly.entity_id
_entity_poly.type
_entity_poly.pdbx_seq_one_letter_code
_entity_poly.pdbx_strand_id
1 'polypeptide(L)' 'MAKNNKVLKEQNIYQNLQNRCSEMSDLISSLVEDCNHSEADLRYLNEFIRYKKLDEEYQYFRENAHEEYEEDMPFPYLTL' A
#
# COMPACT_ATOMS: atom_id res chain seq x y z
N MET A 1 -32.97 -36.43 -6.88
CA MET A 1 -32.58 -35.35 -7.81
C MET A 1 -32.37 -33.99 -7.11
N ALA A 2 -33.38 -33.41 -6.43
CA ALA A 2 -33.28 -32.05 -5.86
C ALA A 2 -32.24 -31.87 -4.72
N LYS A 3 -32.06 -32.89 -3.87
CA LYS A 3 -31.13 -32.85 -2.72
C LYS A 3 -29.65 -32.74 -3.17
N ASN A 4 -29.26 -33.46 -4.23
CA ASN A 4 -27.91 -33.37 -4.82
C ASN A 4 -27.64 -32.01 -5.45
N ASN A 5 -28.66 -31.39 -6.06
CA ASN A 5 -28.51 -30.08 -6.68
C ASN A 5 -28.28 -28.97 -5.63
N LYS A 6 -28.88 -29.10 -4.44
CA LYS A 6 -28.62 -28.18 -3.32
C LYS A 6 -27.19 -28.30 -2.78
N VAL A 7 -26.70 -29.54 -2.60
CA VAL A 7 -25.33 -29.81 -2.13
C VAL A 7 -24.28 -29.28 -3.11
N LEU A 8 -24.48 -29.47 -4.42
CA LEU A 8 -23.58 -28.95 -5.45
C LEU A 8 -23.51 -27.41 -5.46
N LYS A 9 -24.64 -26.73 -5.27
CA LYS A 9 -24.69 -25.26 -5.17
C LYS A 9 -23.93 -24.76 -3.94
N GLU A 10 -24.13 -25.42 -2.81
CA GLU A 10 -23.46 -25.08 -1.55
C GLU A 10 -21.93 -25.29 -1.66
N GLN A 11 -21.49 -26.40 -2.25
CA GLN A 11 -20.06 -26.62 -2.54
C GLN A 11 -19.46 -25.53 -3.43
N ASN A 12 -20.19 -25.08 -4.45
CA ASN A 12 -19.74 -24.00 -5.33
C ASN A 12 -19.56 -22.67 -4.57
N ILE A 13 -20.49 -22.34 -3.66
CA ILE A 13 -20.40 -21.15 -2.81
C ILE A 13 -19.16 -21.20 -1.92
N TYR A 14 -18.91 -22.34 -1.27
CA TYR A 14 -17.72 -22.51 -0.44
C TYR A 14 -16.44 -22.42 -1.25
N GLN A 15 -16.40 -23.00 -2.45
CA GLN A 15 -15.24 -22.90 -3.33
C GLN A 15 -14.98 -21.46 -3.77
N ASN A 16 -16.04 -20.72 -4.10
CA ASN A 16 -15.92 -19.30 -4.47
C ASN A 16 -15.39 -18.47 -3.29
N LEU A 17 -15.94 -18.68 -2.09
CA LEU A 17 -15.46 -18.01 -0.89
C LEU A 17 -13.98 -18.33 -0.62
N GLN A 18 -13.58 -19.60 -0.74
CA GLN A 18 -12.19 -20.01 -0.57
C GLN A 18 -11.27 -19.32 -1.58
N ASN A 19 -11.66 -19.26 -2.85
CA ASN A 19 -10.89 -18.58 -3.89
C ASN A 19 -10.72 -17.09 -3.57
N ARG A 20 -11.80 -16.40 -3.17
CA ARG A 20 -11.75 -14.98 -2.79
C ARG A 20 -10.87 -14.75 -1.57
N CYS A 21 -10.94 -15.61 -0.56
CA CYS A 21 -10.05 -15.53 0.60
C CYS A 21 -8.58 -15.75 0.21
N SER A 22 -8.31 -16.66 -0.74
CA SER A 22 -6.96 -16.87 -1.27
C SER A 22 -6.45 -15.62 -1.98
N GLU A 23 -7.24 -15.06 -2.90
CA GLU A 23 -6.90 -13.83 -3.63
C GLU A 23 -6.62 -12.66 -2.67
N MET A 24 -7.45 -12.49 -1.64
CA MET A 24 -7.21 -11.47 -0.60
C MET A 24 -5.92 -11.72 0.17
N SER A 25 -5.60 -12.99 0.46
CA SER A 25 -4.38 -13.35 1.19
C SER A 25 -3.13 -13.06 0.35
N ASP A 26 -3.19 -13.33 -0.95
CA ASP A 26 -2.11 -13.05 -1.89
C ASP A 26 -1.88 -11.53 -2.01
N LEU A 27 -2.95 -10.74 -2.12
CA LEU A 27 -2.88 -9.28 -2.14
C LEU A 27 -2.29 -8.71 -0.84
N ILE A 28 -2.74 -9.20 0.32
CA ILE A 28 -2.20 -8.76 1.61
C ILE A 28 -0.72 -9.10 1.72
N SER A 29 -0.31 -10.28 1.25
CA SER A 29 1.10 -10.69 1.28
C SER A 29 1.97 -9.76 0.42
N SER A 30 1.50 -9.42 -0.78
CA SER A 30 2.18 -8.43 -1.65
C SER A 30 2.30 -7.06 -0.98
N LEU A 31 1.23 -6.56 -0.35
CA LEU A 31 1.26 -5.29 0.36
C LEU A 31 2.25 -5.30 1.53
N VAL A 32 2.32 -6.41 2.27
CA VAL A 32 3.29 -6.58 3.36
C VAL A 32 4.71 -6.59 2.83
N GLU A 33 4.97 -7.25 1.70
CA GLU A 33 6.28 -7.24 1.05
C GLU A 33 6.68 -5.82 0.64
N ASP A 34 5.80 -5.08 -0.02
CA ASP A 34 6.03 -3.68 -0.42
C ASP A 34 6.29 -2.77 0.78
N CYS A 35 5.53 -2.93 1.86
CA CYS A 35 5.75 -2.19 3.11
C CYS A 35 7.13 -2.50 3.70
N ASN A 36 7.53 -3.78 3.75
CA ASN A 36 8.83 -4.18 4.28
C ASN A 36 9.99 -3.61 3.44
N HIS A 37 9.84 -3.57 2.11
CA HIS A 37 10.83 -2.99 1.22
C HIS A 37 10.94 -1.47 1.44
N SER A 38 9.80 -0.80 1.51
CA SER A 38 9.74 0.66 1.78
C SER A 38 10.34 1.01 3.14
N GLU A 39 10.09 0.21 4.18
CA GLU A 39 10.69 0.40 5.50
C GLU A 39 12.22 0.22 5.45
N ALA A 40 12.71 -0.78 4.73
CA ALA A 40 14.14 -0.99 4.53
C ALA A 40 14.80 0.20 3.82
N ASP A 41 14.18 0.70 2.76
CA ASP A 41 14.67 1.86 1.99
C ASP A 41 14.70 3.12 2.85
N LEU A 42 13.64 3.40 3.63
CA LEU A 42 13.61 4.52 4.56
C LEU A 42 14.71 4.42 5.62
N ARG A 43 14.99 3.21 6.13
CA ARG A 43 16.10 2.97 7.05
C ARG A 43 17.44 3.29 6.40
N TYR A 44 17.68 2.84 5.17
CA TYR A 44 18.92 3.16 4.45
C TYR A 44 19.07 4.65 4.17
N LEU A 45 17.98 5.34 3.80
CA LEU A 45 17.99 6.79 3.59
C LEU A 45 18.31 7.55 4.89
N ASN A 46 17.74 7.13 6.03
CA ASN A 46 18.04 7.72 7.33
C ASN A 46 19.53 7.52 7.70
N GLU A 47 20.05 6.31 7.54
CA GLU A 47 21.47 6.04 7.77
C GLU A 47 22.38 6.82 6.81
N PHE A 48 21.95 7.04 5.56
CA PHE A 48 22.68 7.89 4.62
C PHE A 48 22.73 9.35 5.08
N ILE A 49 21.61 9.93 5.53
CA ILE A 49 21.54 11.29 6.10
C ILE A 49 22.54 11.42 7.25
N ARG A 50 22.53 10.46 8.19
CA ARG A 50 23.46 10.43 9.33
C ARG A 50 24.92 10.30 8.90
N TYR A 51 25.22 9.39 7.97
CA TYR A 51 26.56 9.17 7.45
C TYR A 51 27.13 10.44 6.78
N LYS A 52 26.28 11.18 6.08
CA LYS A 52 26.64 12.44 5.42
C LYS A 52 26.53 13.67 6.31
N LYS A 53 25.99 13.53 7.54
CA LYS A 53 25.72 14.62 8.48
C LYS A 53 24.80 15.69 7.90
N LEU A 54 23.73 15.25 7.23
CA LEU A 54 22.75 16.10 6.55
C LEU A 54 21.49 16.35 7.38
N ASP A 55 21.58 16.23 8.71
CA ASP A 55 20.42 16.30 9.59
C ASP A 55 19.73 17.68 9.52
N GLU A 56 20.49 18.76 9.42
CA GLU A 56 19.97 20.13 9.31
C GLU A 56 19.31 20.37 7.95
N GLU A 57 19.94 19.98 6.85
CA GLU A 57 19.40 20.11 5.51
C GLU A 57 18.15 19.26 5.32
N TYR A 58 18.13 18.05 5.89
CA TYR A 58 16.96 17.19 5.88
C TYR A 58 15.81 17.78 6.68
N GLN A 59 16.08 18.35 7.86
CA GLN A 59 15.06 19.02 8.66
C GLN A 59 14.49 20.23 7.93
N TYR A 60 15.36 21.08 7.37
CA TYR A 60 14.94 22.20 6.54
C TYR A 60 14.11 21.74 5.35
N PHE A 61 14.55 20.72 4.61
CA PHE A 61 13.80 20.17 3.49
C PHE A 61 12.43 19.68 3.96
N ARG A 62 12.35 18.88 5.02
CA ARG A 62 11.07 18.36 5.53
C ARG A 62 10.09 19.47 5.92
N GLU A 63 10.58 20.56 6.50
CA GLU A 63 9.75 21.69 6.94
C GLU A 63 9.29 22.58 5.79
N ASN A 64 10.02 22.62 4.68
CA ASN A 64 9.79 23.57 3.59
C ASN A 64 9.38 22.92 2.26
N ALA A 65 9.58 21.60 2.12
CA ALA A 65 9.12 20.83 0.97
C ALA A 65 7.65 20.48 1.15
N HIS A 66 6.80 21.43 0.78
CA HIS A 66 5.38 21.17 0.56
C HIS A 66 5.16 20.92 -0.93
N GLU A 67 4.14 20.13 -1.28
CA GLU A 67 3.60 20.20 -2.64
C GLU A 67 3.10 21.63 -2.83
N GLU A 68 3.74 22.38 -3.73
CA GLU A 68 3.32 23.74 -4.04
C GLU A 68 1.89 23.65 -4.58
N TYR A 69 0.96 24.26 -3.85
CA TYR A 69 -0.38 24.48 -4.35
C TYR A 69 -0.31 25.48 -5.50
N GLU A 70 -0.25 24.97 -6.73
CA GLU A 70 -0.40 25.83 -7.90
C GLU A 70 -1.87 26.23 -8.04
N GLU A 71 -2.17 27.49 -7.76
CA GLU A 71 -3.52 28.07 -7.86
C GLU A 71 -4.08 28.01 -9.31
N ASP A 72 -3.20 27.91 -10.30
CA ASP A 72 -3.51 27.72 -11.72
C ASP A 72 -3.66 26.23 -12.12
N MET A 73 -3.49 25.28 -11.20
CA MET A 73 -3.67 23.86 -11.51
C MET A 73 -5.16 23.59 -11.74
N PRO A 74 -5.56 22.89 -12.81
CA PRO A 74 -6.97 22.80 -13.23
C PRO A 74 -7.90 22.10 -12.23
N PHE A 75 -7.40 21.55 -11.12
CA PHE A 75 -8.20 20.96 -10.04
C PHE A 75 -7.59 21.20 -8.64
N PRO A 76 -7.75 22.41 -8.08
CA PRO A 76 -7.08 22.80 -6.83
C PRO A 76 -7.58 22.07 -5.57
N TYR A 77 -8.63 21.26 -5.66
CA TYR A 77 -9.22 20.54 -4.52
C TYR A 77 -9.13 19.03 -4.63
N LEU A 78 -8.40 18.51 -5.63
CA LEU A 78 -8.13 17.09 -5.80
C LEU A 78 -6.72 16.77 -5.30
N THR A 79 -6.50 16.89 -3.99
CA THR A 79 -5.37 16.21 -3.33
C THR A 79 -5.82 14.78 -3.01
N LEU A 80 -5.03 13.79 -3.44
CA LEU A 80 -5.26 12.35 -3.20
C LEU A 80 -5.31 11.99 -1.71
#